data_AF-A0A1I4BQ87-F1
#
_entry.id   AF-A0A1I4BQ87-F1
#
_cell.length_a   1.000
_cell.length_b   1.000
_cell.length_c   1.000
_cell.angle_alpha   90.00
_cell.angle_beta   90.00
_cell.angle_gamma   90.00
#
_symmetry.space_group_name_H-M   'P 1'
#
loop_
_entity.id
_entity.type
_entity.pdbx_description
1 polymer ?
#
loop_
_entity_poly.entity_id
_entity_poly.type
_entity_poly.pdbx_seq_one_letter_code
_entity_poly.pdbx_strand_id
1 'polypeptide(L)'
;MRDEVLKRWVKQPEAAPMLQYLRDAEKESAWELLGERTRILDIASESNVTRGLDGEHITRLDFSESAIEYAQEILGDTVDRYEWTEPEDPKLPFPDDHFDGAVSLGPYDWRFLDIETLTDEVRRVTTGDGLYVFSVPTPRSPYHTGGKYRQRYYTPDEGKRIFYPMSRLATYDLIYQYPFRLHAHGSNAPEFVQRPMVDYAKDLSDRLMEQDDWDNASYIVFGVQKLDYERYLDDALDCLFRPTDENGFWNEDEGRMIRALDYDIDESGGIHWRPNDENQWRYATFALMGLMQWRVSEEGDDRYDDELRSQLAYFADAIEDEATLGEMPSYGIGPLTLAFSLADDVFGGDESDVDHLAVATNLFTHAEGRFDFTDSEDSLLLYGWTYLYERTGDEAVHDAIDGAMYEIVEQQNAWKTLFYFDNPTTRRHQNQMYTLWGLCRGIEVTGRTGYLENVEQVLDYTIEERMEDDGSFIWEDPSNRTLAGMELRQRLGVRDGRPPHWEFLYECHQTFFVNAVAHYYAAGGEKNYDREVGEAMEWIYATNTRGVNLADASGLGVPMRFMTRDGRMNVADQQFKGAYEVGSYVMALSNLLTGTVRSS
;
A
#
# COMPACT_ATOMS: atom_id res chain seq x y z
N MET A 1 29.00 -20.00 17.43
CA MET A 1 28.53 -18.69 17.91
C MET A 1 27.08 -18.40 17.52
N ARG A 2 26.68 -18.43 16.24
CA ARG A 2 25.27 -18.30 15.83
C ARG A 2 24.38 -19.39 16.45
N ASP A 3 24.66 -20.66 16.16
CA ASP A 3 23.86 -21.79 16.66
C ASP A 3 23.86 -21.89 18.19
N GLU A 4 24.95 -21.47 18.84
CA GLU A 4 25.01 -21.37 20.31
C GLU A 4 24.06 -20.30 20.86
N VAL A 5 23.90 -19.16 20.16
CA VAL A 5 22.92 -18.12 20.50
C VAL A 5 21.51 -18.64 20.29
N LEU A 6 21.24 -19.27 19.13
CA LEU A 6 19.93 -19.85 18.80
C LEU A 6 19.53 -20.92 19.82
N LYS A 7 20.39 -21.90 20.09
CA LYS A 7 20.13 -22.94 21.09
C LYS A 7 19.96 -22.37 22.50
N ARG A 8 20.70 -21.32 22.87
CA ARG A 8 20.53 -20.64 24.17
C ARG A 8 19.22 -19.86 24.24
N TRP A 9 18.70 -19.37 23.12
CA TRP A 9 17.45 -18.63 23.07
C TRP A 9 16.24 -19.52 23.38
N VAL A 10 16.24 -20.77 22.89
CA VAL A 10 15.18 -21.78 23.13
C VAL A 10 14.76 -21.85 24.59
N LYS A 11 15.72 -21.78 25.53
CA LYS A 11 15.43 -21.80 26.97
C LYS A 11 16.26 -20.77 27.72
N GLN A 12 15.59 -19.76 28.25
CA GLN A 12 16.23 -18.75 29.08
C GLN A 12 16.12 -19.11 30.56
N PRO A 13 17.20 -18.98 31.35
CA PRO A 13 17.12 -19.20 32.79
C PRO A 13 16.29 -18.10 33.45
N GLU A 14 15.66 -18.43 34.59
CA GLU A 14 15.00 -17.45 35.46
C GLU A 14 15.95 -16.29 35.75
N ALA A 15 15.42 -15.07 35.66
CA ALA A 15 16.14 -13.84 35.94
C ALA A 15 15.55 -13.12 37.15
N ALA A 16 16.26 -12.10 37.64
CA ALA A 16 15.72 -11.22 38.67
C ALA A 16 14.40 -10.56 38.19
N PRO A 17 13.45 -10.26 39.09
CA PRO A 17 12.10 -9.80 38.71
C PRO A 17 12.05 -8.70 37.64
N MET A 18 12.94 -7.71 37.70
CA MET A 18 12.97 -6.63 36.70
C MET A 18 13.39 -7.09 35.28
N LEU A 19 14.29 -8.07 35.17
CA LEU A 19 14.68 -8.65 33.88
C LEU A 19 13.60 -9.61 33.38
N GLN A 20 13.01 -10.39 34.31
CA GLN A 20 11.96 -11.35 34.00
C GLN A 20 10.68 -10.66 33.54
N TYR A 21 10.37 -9.48 34.08
CA TYR A 21 9.20 -8.68 33.70
C TYR A 21 9.08 -8.45 32.19
N LEU A 22 10.16 -8.08 31.48
CA LEU A 22 10.07 -7.88 30.03
C LEU A 22 9.59 -9.14 29.31
N ARG A 23 10.24 -10.27 29.65
CA ARG A 23 9.94 -11.55 29.02
C ARG A 23 8.51 -11.97 29.29
N ASP A 24 8.03 -11.71 30.49
CA ASP A 24 6.65 -11.99 30.87
C ASP A 24 5.68 -11.06 30.15
N ALA A 25 5.98 -9.76 30.07
CA ALA A 25 5.15 -8.78 29.38
C ALA A 25 5.02 -9.08 27.88
N GLU A 26 6.14 -9.29 27.15
CA GLU A 26 6.09 -9.62 25.72
C GLU A 26 5.29 -10.90 25.45
N LYS A 27 5.50 -11.92 26.30
CA LYS A 27 4.80 -13.21 26.22
C LYS A 27 3.30 -13.08 26.53
N GLU A 28 2.95 -12.40 27.62
CA GLU A 28 1.55 -12.14 28.01
C GLU A 28 0.82 -11.36 26.91
N SER A 29 1.44 -10.30 26.39
CA SER A 29 0.92 -9.52 25.27
C SER A 29 0.69 -10.40 24.04
N ALA A 30 1.68 -11.22 23.67
CA ALA A 30 1.55 -12.05 22.48
C ALA A 30 0.44 -13.09 22.57
N TRP A 31 0.24 -13.69 23.75
CA TRP A 31 -0.87 -14.61 23.98
C TRP A 31 -2.22 -13.92 23.92
N GLU A 32 -2.33 -12.72 24.52
CA GLU A 32 -3.56 -11.94 24.49
C GLU A 32 -3.92 -11.50 23.07
N LEU A 33 -2.94 -10.95 22.34
CA LEU A 33 -3.14 -10.50 20.96
C LEU A 33 -3.46 -11.68 20.02
N LEU A 34 -2.72 -12.80 20.14
CA LEU A 34 -2.95 -13.98 19.30
C LEU A 34 -4.30 -14.63 19.60
N GLY A 35 -4.66 -14.77 20.88
CA GLY A 35 -5.88 -15.45 21.31
C GLY A 35 -5.94 -16.93 20.90
N GLU A 36 -7.13 -17.53 21.00
CA GLU A 36 -7.39 -18.92 20.62
C GLU A 36 -7.33 -19.08 19.10
N ARG A 37 -6.61 -20.10 18.61
CA ARG A 37 -6.46 -20.42 17.18
C ARG A 37 -6.48 -21.93 16.94
N THR A 38 -6.72 -22.36 15.71
CA THR A 38 -6.76 -23.79 15.39
C THR A 38 -5.35 -24.33 15.14
N ARG A 39 -4.56 -23.62 14.32
CA ARG A 39 -3.24 -24.03 13.82
C ARG A 39 -2.26 -22.89 14.01
N ILE A 40 -1.40 -23.00 15.01
CA ILE A 40 -0.41 -21.97 15.35
C ILE A 40 0.97 -22.37 14.85
N LEU A 41 1.64 -21.45 14.16
CA LEU A 41 3.07 -21.50 13.88
C LEU A 41 3.85 -20.67 14.91
N ASP A 42 4.68 -21.31 15.73
CA ASP A 42 5.63 -20.63 16.61
C ASP A 42 7.03 -20.62 15.99
N ILE A 43 7.58 -19.43 15.80
CA ILE A 43 8.83 -19.17 15.10
C ILE A 43 9.87 -18.71 16.11
N ALA A 44 10.73 -19.62 16.52
CA ALA A 44 11.93 -19.37 17.32
C ALA A 44 11.70 -18.55 18.61
N SER A 45 10.49 -18.54 19.19
CA SER A 45 10.22 -17.92 20.49
C SER A 45 10.92 -18.66 21.63
N GLU A 46 10.98 -18.10 22.84
CA GLU A 46 11.42 -18.85 24.01
C GLU A 46 10.38 -19.95 24.36
N SER A 47 10.83 -21.12 24.84
CA SER A 47 9.96 -22.30 25.05
C SER A 47 8.74 -22.04 25.94
N ASN A 48 8.79 -21.10 26.90
CA ASN A 48 7.62 -20.80 27.72
C ASN A 48 6.55 -20.04 26.95
N VAL A 49 6.91 -19.29 25.91
CA VAL A 49 5.93 -18.69 24.98
C VAL A 49 5.14 -19.81 24.32
N THR A 50 5.83 -20.80 23.73
CA THR A 50 5.21 -21.95 23.06
C THR A 50 4.24 -22.71 23.96
N ARG A 51 4.63 -22.93 25.22
CA ARG A 51 3.80 -23.69 26.18
C ARG A 51 2.47 -23.03 26.52
N GLY A 52 2.37 -21.71 26.40
CA GLY A 52 1.16 -20.97 26.75
C GLY A 52 0.30 -20.60 25.55
N LEU A 53 0.66 -21.02 24.34
CA LEU A 53 -0.17 -20.81 23.15
C LEU A 53 -1.46 -21.62 23.27
N ASP A 54 -2.57 -20.97 22.96
CA ASP A 54 -3.90 -21.58 22.98
C ASP A 54 -4.28 -22.05 21.58
N GLY A 55 -3.80 -23.23 21.20
CA GLY A 55 -4.07 -23.80 19.88
C GLY A 55 -4.33 -25.30 19.88
N GLU A 56 -5.21 -25.76 18.98
CA GLU A 56 -5.46 -27.19 18.79
C GLU A 56 -4.25 -27.92 18.20
N HIS A 57 -3.53 -27.23 17.31
CA HIS A 57 -2.32 -27.72 16.68
C HIS A 57 -1.20 -26.69 16.73
N ILE A 58 -0.06 -27.05 17.31
CA ILE A 58 1.11 -26.17 17.44
C ILE A 58 2.26 -26.75 16.61
N THR A 59 2.75 -25.95 15.67
CA THR A 59 3.98 -26.24 14.91
C THR A 59 5.08 -25.30 15.37
N ARG A 60 6.25 -25.86 15.70
CA ARG A 60 7.45 -25.10 16.08
C ARG A 60 8.44 -25.08 14.93
N LEU A 61 8.91 -23.89 14.56
CA LEU A 61 10.01 -23.69 13.63
C LEU A 61 11.16 -22.94 14.31
N ASP A 62 12.40 -23.38 14.11
CA ASP A 62 13.59 -22.69 14.62
C ASP A 62 14.64 -22.47 13.51
N PHE A 63 15.61 -21.59 13.76
CA PHE A 63 16.62 -21.23 12.75
C PHE A 63 17.91 -22.07 12.78
N SER A 64 17.87 -23.24 13.41
CA SER A 64 18.96 -24.23 13.32
C SER A 64 18.48 -25.60 13.79
N GLU A 65 19.03 -26.66 13.19
CA GLU A 65 18.79 -28.05 13.60
C GLU A 65 19.03 -28.24 15.11
N SER A 66 20.13 -27.70 15.64
CA SER A 66 20.48 -27.85 17.06
C SER A 66 19.52 -27.14 18.04
N ALA A 67 18.84 -26.07 17.58
CA ALA A 67 17.86 -25.34 18.36
C ALA A 67 16.52 -26.08 18.35
N ILE A 68 16.08 -26.57 17.19
CA ILE A 68 14.82 -27.32 17.10
C ILE A 68 14.90 -28.65 17.86
N GLU A 69 16.03 -29.37 17.78
CA GLU A 69 16.27 -30.58 18.57
C GLU A 69 16.16 -30.29 20.08
N TYR A 70 16.75 -29.17 20.51
CA TYR A 70 16.70 -28.78 21.91
C TYR A 70 15.29 -28.33 22.34
N ALA A 71 14.54 -27.66 21.46
CA ALA A 71 13.14 -27.31 21.69
C ALA A 71 12.30 -28.58 21.85
N GLN A 72 12.51 -29.60 21.01
CA GLN A 72 11.84 -30.89 21.10
C GLN A 72 12.11 -31.62 22.42
N GLU A 73 13.35 -31.59 22.92
CA GLU A 73 13.70 -32.12 24.24
C GLU A 73 12.93 -31.43 25.39
N ILE A 74 12.62 -30.14 25.23
CA ILE A 74 12.04 -29.28 26.27
C ILE A 74 10.51 -29.25 26.24
N LEU A 75 9.92 -29.29 25.03
CA LEU A 75 8.49 -29.10 24.78
C LEU A 75 7.75 -30.43 24.56
N GLY A 76 8.43 -31.45 24.01
CA GLY A 76 7.87 -32.78 23.79
C GLY A 76 6.53 -32.73 23.05
N ASP A 77 5.52 -33.42 23.60
CA ASP A 77 4.19 -33.55 23.00
C ASP A 77 3.32 -32.28 23.09
N THR A 78 3.86 -31.17 23.61
CA THR A 78 3.18 -29.85 23.58
C THR A 78 3.08 -29.31 22.14
N VAL A 79 3.93 -29.78 21.24
CA VAL A 79 4.03 -29.34 19.85
C VAL A 79 3.87 -30.56 18.97
N ASP A 80 3.01 -30.46 17.95
CA ASP A 80 2.70 -31.56 17.03
C ASP A 80 3.80 -31.79 15.98
N ARG A 81 4.48 -30.71 15.58
CA ARG A 81 5.46 -30.72 14.50
C ARG A 81 6.61 -29.76 14.77
N TYR A 82 7.83 -30.24 14.50
CA TYR A 82 9.07 -29.50 14.68
C TYR A 82 9.78 -29.38 13.33
N GLU A 83 10.14 -28.17 12.94
CA GLU A 83 10.82 -27.86 11.67
C GLU A 83 11.95 -26.86 11.90
N TRP A 84 12.85 -26.74 10.93
CA TRP A 84 13.87 -25.69 10.96
C TRP A 84 14.16 -25.14 9.57
N THR A 85 14.71 -23.92 9.55
CA THR A 85 15.15 -23.25 8.32
C THR A 85 16.42 -22.44 8.61
N GLU A 86 17.12 -21.97 7.58
CA GLU A 86 18.29 -21.09 7.79
C GLU A 86 17.81 -19.64 8.02
N PRO A 87 18.45 -18.86 8.92
CA PRO A 87 18.02 -17.50 9.20
C PRO A 87 18.39 -16.49 8.11
N GLU A 88 19.38 -16.77 7.26
CA GLU A 88 19.82 -15.85 6.20
C GLU A 88 18.99 -15.94 4.91
N ASP A 89 18.19 -17.01 4.74
CA ASP A 89 17.25 -17.20 3.64
C ASP A 89 16.13 -18.14 4.13
N PRO A 90 15.26 -17.65 5.03
CA PRO A 90 14.25 -18.49 5.65
C PRO A 90 13.23 -18.92 4.60
N LYS A 91 13.10 -20.24 4.41
CA LYS A 91 12.02 -20.86 3.64
C LYS A 91 11.19 -21.76 4.55
N LEU A 92 9.90 -21.45 4.66
CA LEU A 92 8.97 -22.13 5.55
C LEU A 92 8.38 -23.34 4.80
N PRO A 93 8.60 -24.59 5.28
CA PRO A 93 8.23 -25.82 4.56
C PRO A 93 6.74 -26.16 4.72
N PHE A 94 5.88 -25.16 4.55
CA PHE A 94 4.43 -25.25 4.70
C PHE A 94 3.72 -24.72 3.45
N PRO A 95 2.55 -25.28 3.11
CA PRO A 95 1.69 -24.72 2.07
C PRO A 95 1.24 -23.30 2.42
N ASP A 96 0.73 -22.62 1.41
CA ASP A 96 0.09 -21.32 1.57
C ASP A 96 -1.19 -21.49 2.43
N ASP A 97 -1.56 -20.44 3.19
CA ASP A 97 -2.77 -20.42 4.01
C ASP A 97 -2.91 -21.58 5.02
N HIS A 98 -1.78 -22.09 5.53
CA HIS A 98 -1.77 -23.27 6.40
C HIS A 98 -2.09 -22.98 7.88
N PHE A 99 -1.83 -21.76 8.33
CA PHE A 99 -1.96 -21.35 9.74
C PHE A 99 -2.95 -20.20 9.90
N ASP A 100 -3.81 -20.26 10.91
CA ASP A 100 -4.69 -19.15 11.32
C ASP A 100 -4.07 -18.29 12.45
N GLY A 101 -2.91 -18.70 12.97
CA GLY A 101 -2.08 -17.91 13.88
C GLY A 101 -0.59 -18.16 13.69
N ALA A 102 0.22 -17.12 13.85
CA ALA A 102 1.67 -17.24 13.93
C ALA A 102 2.23 -16.36 15.05
N VAL A 103 3.34 -16.77 15.66
CA VAL A 103 4.02 -16.00 16.71
C VAL A 103 5.54 -16.03 16.56
N SER A 104 6.22 -14.89 16.75
CA SER A 104 7.68 -14.77 16.73
C SER A 104 8.16 -13.74 17.76
N LEU A 105 8.55 -14.19 18.96
CA LEU A 105 9.02 -13.29 20.02
C LEU A 105 10.54 -13.30 20.19
N GLY A 106 11.16 -12.19 19.78
CA GLY A 106 12.60 -11.90 19.91
C GLY A 106 13.51 -12.16 18.69
N PRO A 107 13.17 -13.00 17.69
CA PRO A 107 14.02 -13.16 16.50
C PRO A 107 14.26 -11.87 15.70
N TYR A 108 13.31 -10.94 15.68
CA TYR A 108 13.37 -9.71 14.87
C TYR A 108 14.46 -8.74 15.36
N ASP A 109 15.04 -9.01 16.53
CA ASP A 109 16.20 -8.32 17.09
C ASP A 109 17.52 -8.78 16.41
N TRP A 110 17.54 -9.94 15.75
CA TRP A 110 18.79 -10.58 15.31
C TRP A 110 19.28 -10.04 13.98
N ARG A 111 20.52 -9.54 13.96
CA ARG A 111 21.12 -8.95 12.74
C ARG A 111 21.43 -9.93 11.62
N PHE A 112 21.49 -11.23 11.91
CA PHE A 112 21.76 -12.28 10.93
C PHE A 112 20.46 -12.87 10.35
N LEU A 113 19.30 -12.48 10.87
CA LEU A 113 18.01 -12.90 10.34
C LEU A 113 17.65 -12.01 9.14
N ASP A 114 17.30 -12.62 8.03
CA ASP A 114 16.60 -11.96 6.95
C ASP A 114 15.12 -11.81 7.34
N ILE A 115 14.75 -10.60 7.77
CA ILE A 115 13.42 -10.29 8.28
C ILE A 115 12.42 -10.14 7.15
N GLU A 116 12.83 -9.61 6.01
CA GLU A 116 11.94 -9.37 4.87
C GLU A 116 11.46 -10.71 4.33
N THR A 117 12.40 -11.61 3.99
CA THR A 117 12.07 -12.95 3.51
C THR A 117 11.26 -13.73 4.54
N LEU A 118 11.58 -13.63 5.84
CA LEU A 118 10.78 -14.28 6.89
C LEU A 118 9.36 -13.73 6.92
N THR A 119 9.19 -12.41 6.90
CA THR A 119 7.87 -11.78 7.00
C THR A 119 6.99 -12.15 5.81
N ASP A 120 7.57 -12.22 4.60
CA ASP A 120 6.88 -12.68 3.41
C ASP A 120 6.50 -14.16 3.46
N GLU A 121 7.38 -15.03 3.93
CA GLU A 121 7.06 -16.44 4.11
C GLU A 121 5.97 -16.66 5.16
N VAL A 122 5.99 -15.90 6.25
CA VAL A 122 4.93 -15.96 7.26
C VAL A 122 3.60 -15.47 6.69
N ARG A 123 3.61 -14.37 5.93
CA ARG A 123 2.42 -13.88 5.21
C ARG A 123 1.87 -14.95 4.26
N ARG A 124 2.73 -15.64 3.51
CA ARG A 124 2.34 -16.70 2.58
C ARG A 124 1.65 -17.86 3.28
N VAL A 125 2.20 -18.36 4.39
CA VAL A 125 1.66 -19.54 5.09
C VAL A 125 0.52 -19.22 6.06
N THR A 126 0.18 -17.94 6.27
CA THR A 126 -0.93 -17.53 7.13
C THR A 126 -2.18 -17.21 6.31
N THR A 127 -3.35 -17.61 6.82
CA THR A 127 -4.65 -17.36 6.20
C THR A 127 -4.99 -15.87 6.16
N GLY A 128 -5.91 -15.44 5.28
CA GLY A 128 -6.35 -14.04 5.17
C GLY A 128 -6.81 -13.42 6.50
N ASP A 129 -7.61 -14.17 7.27
CA ASP A 129 -8.09 -13.75 8.60
C ASP A 129 -7.10 -14.10 9.72
N GLY A 130 -5.99 -14.75 9.40
CA GLY A 130 -4.99 -15.21 10.35
C GLY A 130 -4.19 -14.04 10.93
N LEU A 131 -3.76 -14.18 12.19
CA LEU A 131 -2.97 -13.14 12.87
C LEU A 131 -1.52 -13.59 13.04
N TYR A 132 -0.57 -12.76 12.62
CA TYR A 132 0.83 -12.93 12.92
C TYR A 132 1.26 -11.96 14.03
N VAL A 133 1.74 -12.51 15.14
CA VAL A 133 2.16 -11.74 16.32
C VAL A 133 3.67 -11.77 16.50
N PHE A 134 4.33 -10.62 16.51
CA PHE A 134 5.77 -10.56 16.74
C PHE A 134 6.16 -9.32 17.54
N SER A 135 7.31 -9.36 18.22
CA SER A 135 7.80 -8.22 18.99
C SER A 135 9.06 -7.62 18.39
N VAL A 136 9.22 -6.30 18.58
CA VAL A 136 10.44 -5.57 18.24
C VAL A 136 10.86 -4.65 19.39
N PRO A 137 12.17 -4.50 19.64
CA PRO A 137 12.70 -3.56 20.61
C PRO A 137 12.84 -2.17 20.00
N THR A 138 12.61 -1.14 20.80
CA THR A 138 12.81 0.25 20.38
C THR A 138 14.11 0.85 20.93
N PRO A 139 14.56 2.00 20.42
CA PRO A 139 15.68 2.74 21.02
C PRO A 139 15.50 3.14 22.49
N ARG A 140 14.27 3.09 23.04
CA ARG A 140 13.97 3.33 24.46
C ARG A 140 14.29 2.13 25.35
N SER A 141 14.39 0.94 24.77
CA SER A 141 14.79 -0.27 25.48
C SER A 141 16.09 -0.06 26.27
N PRO A 142 16.16 -0.49 27.55
CA PRO A 142 17.39 -0.37 28.34
C PRO A 142 18.56 -1.15 27.71
N TYR A 143 18.29 -2.13 26.86
CA TYR A 143 19.31 -2.95 26.20
C TYR A 143 20.00 -2.22 25.03
N HIS A 144 19.38 -1.18 24.47
CA HIS A 144 19.97 -0.40 23.37
C HIS A 144 21.34 0.20 23.76
N THR A 145 21.49 0.73 24.97
CA THR A 145 22.75 1.35 25.42
C THR A 145 23.86 0.33 25.71
N GLY A 146 23.51 -0.88 26.15
CA GLY A 146 24.46 -1.94 26.53
C GLY A 146 24.76 -2.97 25.43
N GLY A 147 23.93 -3.03 24.39
CA GLY A 147 23.93 -4.04 23.33
C GLY A 147 23.91 -3.49 21.91
N LYS A 148 24.11 -2.16 21.72
CA LYS A 148 24.00 -1.40 20.46
C LYS A 148 24.62 -2.06 19.20
N TYR A 149 25.59 -2.96 19.37
CA TYR A 149 26.31 -3.61 18.27
C TYR A 149 25.89 -5.06 17.96
N ARG A 150 24.92 -5.65 18.68
CA ARG A 150 24.52 -7.06 18.51
C ARG A 150 23.09 -7.28 18.04
N GLN A 151 22.17 -6.34 18.30
CA GLN A 151 20.76 -6.43 17.93
C GLN A 151 20.34 -5.27 17.02
N ARG A 152 19.18 -5.42 16.38
CA ARG A 152 18.40 -4.37 15.71
C ARG A 152 17.46 -3.71 16.73
N TYR A 153 17.14 -2.45 16.50
CA TYR A 153 16.18 -1.66 17.26
C TYR A 153 15.43 -0.81 16.25
N TYR A 154 14.12 -0.63 16.46
CA TYR A 154 13.23 0.00 15.50
C TYR A 154 12.52 1.17 16.17
N THR A 155 12.48 2.33 15.52
CA THR A 155 11.43 3.30 15.81
C THR A 155 10.06 2.67 15.51
N PRO A 156 8.94 3.21 16.04
CA PRO A 156 7.60 2.75 15.67
C PRO A 156 7.40 2.67 14.15
N ASP A 157 7.85 3.70 13.42
CA ASP A 157 7.75 3.74 11.96
C ASP A 157 8.59 2.68 11.27
N GLU A 158 9.84 2.48 11.71
CA GLU A 158 10.69 1.40 11.20
C GLU A 158 10.10 0.02 11.50
N GLY A 159 9.40 -0.14 12.62
CA GLY A 159 8.71 -1.38 12.98
C GLY A 159 7.51 -1.66 12.06
N LYS A 160 6.73 -0.62 11.73
CA LYS A 160 5.62 -0.72 10.77
C LYS A 160 6.09 -1.08 9.35
N ARG A 161 7.23 -0.54 8.91
CA ARG A 161 7.84 -0.85 7.60
C ARG A 161 8.23 -2.32 7.42
N ILE A 162 8.29 -3.11 8.50
CA ILE A 162 8.61 -4.53 8.39
C ILE A 162 7.50 -5.31 7.67
N PHE A 163 6.24 -4.91 7.85
CA PHE A 163 5.09 -5.66 7.34
C PHE A 163 4.25 -4.92 6.29
N TYR A 164 4.31 -3.58 6.27
CA TYR A 164 3.75 -2.81 5.17
C TYR A 164 4.60 -2.94 3.88
N PRO A 165 4.01 -2.81 2.70
CA PRO A 165 2.59 -2.56 2.44
C PRO A 165 1.74 -3.85 2.34
N MET A 166 2.31 -5.04 2.53
CA MET A 166 1.62 -6.32 2.22
C MET A 166 0.75 -6.86 3.36
N SER A 167 0.90 -6.33 4.56
CA SER A 167 0.06 -6.61 5.71
C SER A 167 -0.37 -5.31 6.37
N ARG A 168 -1.43 -5.37 7.16
CA ARG A 168 -1.93 -4.25 7.97
C ARG A 168 -1.73 -4.50 9.46
N LEU A 169 -1.73 -3.41 10.21
CA LEU A 169 -1.74 -3.46 11.67
C LEU A 169 -3.15 -3.78 12.16
N ALA A 170 -3.38 -4.98 12.69
CA ALA A 170 -4.70 -5.36 13.22
C ALA A 170 -4.84 -5.02 14.71
N THR A 171 -3.76 -5.17 15.47
CA THR A 171 -3.72 -4.88 16.90
C THR A 171 -2.26 -4.72 17.34
N TYR A 172 -2.03 -4.16 18.52
CA TYR A 172 -0.69 -4.02 19.09
C TYR A 172 -0.75 -3.92 20.62
N ASP A 173 0.43 -4.05 21.24
CA ASP A 173 0.66 -3.72 22.64
C ASP A 173 2.00 -2.95 22.80
N LEU A 174 2.06 -2.06 23.79
CA LEU A 174 3.18 -1.16 24.07
C LEU A 174 3.77 -1.44 25.45
N ILE A 175 5.03 -1.90 25.46
CA ILE A 175 5.69 -2.34 26.69
C ILE A 175 6.68 -1.29 27.17
N TYR A 176 6.49 -0.77 28.38
CA TYR A 176 7.42 0.13 29.04
C TYR A 176 8.49 -0.64 29.83
N GLN A 177 9.74 -0.19 29.72
CA GLN A 177 10.81 -0.50 30.64
C GLN A 177 11.52 0.76 31.11
N TYR A 178 12.11 0.69 32.30
CA TYR A 178 12.90 1.79 32.81
C TYR A 178 14.14 2.06 31.94
N PRO A 179 14.55 3.34 31.81
CA PRO A 179 15.80 3.68 31.13
C PRO A 179 17.01 2.96 31.74
N PHE A 180 18.02 2.69 30.92
CA PHE A 180 19.19 1.84 31.25
C PHE A 180 19.75 2.02 32.67
N ARG A 181 19.96 3.26 33.12
CA ARG A 181 20.54 3.51 34.45
C ARG A 181 19.64 3.00 35.56
N LEU A 182 18.35 3.31 35.51
CA LEU A 182 17.40 2.86 36.52
C LEU A 182 17.17 1.35 36.42
N HIS A 183 17.11 0.83 35.20
CA HIS A 183 17.01 -0.61 34.94
C HIS A 183 18.19 -1.39 35.54
N ALA A 184 19.42 -0.95 35.28
CA ALA A 184 20.63 -1.61 35.75
C ALA A 184 20.78 -1.55 37.27
N HIS A 185 20.45 -0.43 37.91
CA HIS A 185 20.51 -0.32 39.38
C HIS A 185 19.39 -1.13 40.04
N GLY A 186 18.16 -1.02 39.52
CA GLY A 186 17.00 -1.74 40.04
C GLY A 186 17.16 -3.25 39.93
N SER A 187 17.70 -3.76 38.82
CA SER A 187 17.92 -5.21 38.62
C SER A 187 18.90 -5.83 39.63
N ASN A 188 19.75 -5.02 40.27
CA ASN A 188 20.67 -5.44 41.32
C ASN A 188 20.13 -5.21 42.74
N ALA A 189 18.95 -4.61 42.89
CA ALA A 189 18.32 -4.40 44.18
C ALA A 189 17.68 -5.70 44.71
N PRO A 190 17.40 -5.82 46.02
CA PRO A 190 16.65 -6.95 46.55
C PRO A 190 15.24 -7.07 45.93
N GLU A 191 14.70 -8.28 45.85
CA GLU A 191 13.39 -8.53 45.22
C GLU A 191 12.25 -7.65 45.76
N PHE A 192 12.23 -7.36 47.07
CA PHE A 192 11.18 -6.53 47.68
C PHE A 192 11.19 -5.08 47.16
N VAL A 193 12.30 -4.62 46.56
CA VAL A 193 12.41 -3.34 45.86
C VAL A 193 12.04 -3.49 44.39
N GLN A 194 12.44 -4.60 43.76
CA GLN A 194 12.16 -4.86 42.35
C GLN A 194 10.65 -5.02 42.08
N ARG A 195 9.91 -5.70 42.96
CA ARG A 195 8.47 -5.96 42.75
C ARG A 195 7.64 -4.68 42.55
N PRO A 196 7.70 -3.67 43.45
CA PRO A 196 7.03 -2.39 43.21
C PRO A 196 7.44 -1.68 41.92
N MET A 197 8.70 -1.84 41.49
CA MET A 197 9.17 -1.26 40.22
C MET A 197 8.54 -2.00 39.02
N VAL A 198 8.42 -3.32 39.09
CA VAL A 198 7.72 -4.11 38.06
C VAL A 198 6.25 -3.72 38.00
N ASP A 199 5.56 -3.60 39.13
CA ASP A 199 4.15 -3.18 39.19
C ASP A 199 3.95 -1.79 38.57
N TYR A 200 4.87 -0.86 38.83
CA TYR A 200 4.84 0.47 38.23
C TYR A 200 5.17 0.45 36.74
N ALA A 201 6.05 -0.45 36.28
CA ALA A 201 6.32 -0.59 34.85
C ALA A 201 5.10 -1.15 34.09
N LYS A 202 4.34 -2.05 34.70
CA LYS A 202 3.04 -2.54 34.18
C LYS A 202 2.02 -1.40 34.06
N ASP A 203 1.83 -0.60 35.13
CA ASP A 203 0.95 0.58 35.08
C ASP A 203 1.36 1.58 34.00
N LEU A 204 2.66 1.75 33.77
CA LEU A 204 3.14 2.60 32.68
C LEU A 204 2.88 1.99 31.29
N SER A 205 3.01 0.68 31.12
CA SER A 205 2.60 -0.01 29.89
C SER A 205 1.13 0.23 29.57
N ASP A 206 0.24 0.00 30.55
CA ASP A 206 -1.20 0.24 30.39
C ASP A 206 -1.48 1.68 29.97
N ARG A 207 -0.76 2.64 30.57
CA ARG A 207 -0.88 4.06 30.24
C ARG A 207 -0.33 4.41 28.86
N LEU A 208 0.71 3.74 28.37
CA LEU A 208 1.18 3.93 26.99
C LEU A 208 0.08 3.51 26.01
N MET A 209 -0.55 2.36 26.26
CA MET A 209 -1.68 1.87 25.45
C MET A 209 -2.89 2.81 25.48
N GLU A 210 -3.29 3.29 26.66
CA GLU A 210 -4.41 4.23 26.80
C GLU A 210 -4.18 5.57 26.07
N GLN A 211 -2.92 5.97 25.91
CA GLN A 211 -2.53 7.25 25.33
C GLN A 211 -2.03 7.15 23.89
N ASP A 212 -1.94 5.93 23.36
CA ASP A 212 -1.31 5.64 22.08
C ASP A 212 0.11 6.22 21.95
N ASP A 213 0.91 6.10 23.03
CA ASP A 213 2.25 6.72 23.15
C ASP A 213 3.36 5.77 22.67
N TRP A 214 3.40 5.53 21.37
CA TRP A 214 4.39 4.65 20.70
C TRP A 214 5.84 5.08 20.97
N ASP A 215 6.11 6.39 21.01
CA ASP A 215 7.47 6.96 21.11
C ASP A 215 8.17 6.68 22.46
N ASN A 216 7.38 6.29 23.47
CA ASN A 216 7.86 5.96 24.81
C ASN A 216 7.84 4.45 25.11
N ALA A 217 7.35 3.63 24.19
CA ALA A 217 7.42 2.17 24.29
C ALA A 217 8.88 1.70 24.22
N SER A 218 9.26 0.76 25.08
CA SER A 218 10.56 0.08 25.06
C SER A 218 10.57 -1.14 24.13
N TYR A 219 9.42 -1.81 24.03
CA TYR A 219 9.13 -2.88 23.09
C TYR A 219 7.73 -2.66 22.54
N ILE A 220 7.52 -3.09 21.31
CA ILE A 220 6.22 -3.08 20.65
C ILE A 220 5.92 -4.53 20.27
N VAL A 221 4.71 -4.99 20.58
CA VAL A 221 4.20 -6.28 20.12
C VAL A 221 3.15 -6.00 19.06
N PHE A 222 3.42 -6.38 17.82
CA PHE A 222 2.52 -6.20 16.69
C PHE A 222 1.67 -7.45 16.51
N GLY A 223 0.38 -7.27 16.23
CA GLY A 223 -0.49 -8.27 15.63
C GLY A 223 -0.90 -7.80 14.24
N VAL A 224 -0.41 -8.47 13.20
CA VAL A 224 -0.60 -8.07 11.80
C VAL A 224 -1.41 -9.11 11.04
N GLN A 225 -2.19 -8.63 10.06
CA GLN A 225 -2.99 -9.48 9.16
C GLN A 225 -2.63 -9.17 7.72
N LYS A 226 -2.56 -10.18 6.87
CA LYS A 226 -2.22 -9.98 5.46
C LYS A 226 -3.32 -9.22 4.72
N LEU A 227 -2.92 -8.42 3.73
CA LEU A 227 -3.84 -7.81 2.78
C LEU A 227 -3.90 -8.70 1.53
N ASP A 228 -5.11 -9.10 1.14
CA ASP A 228 -5.36 -10.02 0.03
C ASP A 228 -5.45 -9.27 -1.31
N TYR A 229 -4.32 -8.71 -1.74
CA TYR A 229 -4.25 -7.93 -2.98
C TYR A 229 -4.53 -8.74 -4.23
N GLU A 230 -4.25 -10.05 -4.23
CA GLU A 230 -4.57 -10.95 -5.34
C GLU A 230 -6.09 -11.00 -5.57
N ARG A 231 -6.85 -11.27 -4.51
CA ARG A 231 -8.32 -11.25 -4.59
C ARG A 231 -8.85 -9.88 -5.02
N TYR A 232 -8.32 -8.79 -4.47
CA TYR A 232 -8.77 -7.44 -4.86
C TYR A 232 -8.44 -7.10 -6.31
N LEU A 233 -7.35 -7.64 -6.87
CA LEU A 233 -7.01 -7.47 -8.28
C LEU A 233 -8.00 -8.23 -9.16
N ASP A 234 -8.29 -9.48 -8.81
CA ASP A 234 -9.31 -10.28 -9.49
C ASP A 234 -10.69 -9.61 -9.46
N ASP A 235 -11.12 -9.12 -8.29
CA ASP A 235 -12.39 -8.42 -8.14
C ASP A 235 -12.45 -7.13 -8.98
N ALA A 236 -11.33 -6.39 -9.09
CA ALA A 236 -11.25 -5.18 -9.90
C ALA A 236 -11.31 -5.47 -11.41
N LEU A 237 -10.64 -6.53 -11.85
CA LEU A 237 -10.67 -6.98 -13.25
C LEU A 237 -12.05 -7.51 -13.62
N ASP A 238 -12.63 -8.37 -12.79
CA ASP A 238 -14.01 -8.82 -12.96
C ASP A 238 -14.98 -7.63 -12.99
N CYS A 239 -14.86 -6.65 -12.09
CA CYS A 239 -15.72 -5.46 -12.11
C CYS A 239 -15.68 -4.72 -13.46
N LEU A 240 -14.50 -4.57 -14.08
CA LEU A 240 -14.35 -3.89 -15.39
C LEU A 240 -14.96 -4.66 -16.55
N PHE A 241 -14.81 -5.99 -16.58
CA PHE A 241 -15.27 -6.85 -17.67
C PHE A 241 -16.65 -7.48 -17.44
N ARG A 242 -17.20 -7.36 -16.24
CA ARG A 242 -18.55 -7.83 -15.92
C ARG A 242 -19.59 -7.01 -16.71
N PRO A 243 -20.65 -7.65 -17.23
CA PRO A 243 -21.71 -6.96 -17.96
C PRO A 243 -22.40 -5.83 -17.18
N THR A 244 -22.81 -4.78 -17.89
CA THR A 244 -23.49 -3.61 -17.29
C THR A 244 -24.84 -3.91 -16.62
N ASP A 245 -25.53 -4.98 -17.01
CA ASP A 245 -26.76 -5.45 -16.36
C ASP A 245 -26.50 -6.29 -15.10
N GLU A 246 -25.24 -6.66 -14.85
CA GLU A 246 -24.74 -7.35 -13.65
C GLU A 246 -23.91 -6.43 -12.73
N ASN A 247 -24.09 -5.11 -12.86
CA ASN A 247 -23.35 -4.07 -12.14
C ASN A 247 -21.84 -4.05 -12.46
N GLY A 248 -21.43 -4.39 -13.68
CA GLY A 248 -20.07 -4.17 -14.18
C GLY A 248 -19.96 -3.03 -15.19
N PHE A 249 -18.77 -2.83 -15.75
CA PHE A 249 -18.49 -1.75 -16.71
C PHE A 249 -18.58 -2.19 -18.18
N TRP A 250 -18.75 -3.49 -18.48
CA TRP A 250 -18.68 -3.99 -19.84
C TRP A 250 -20.02 -3.92 -20.56
N ASN A 251 -20.06 -3.16 -21.67
CA ASN A 251 -21.19 -3.15 -22.58
C ASN A 251 -20.99 -4.24 -23.64
N GLU A 252 -21.65 -5.38 -23.48
CA GLU A 252 -21.57 -6.53 -24.40
C GLU A 252 -22.06 -6.19 -25.82
N ASP A 253 -23.09 -5.34 -25.95
CA ASP A 253 -23.66 -4.97 -27.25
C ASP A 253 -22.70 -4.13 -28.09
N GLU A 254 -21.91 -3.28 -27.42
CA GLU A 254 -20.94 -2.38 -28.06
C GLU A 254 -19.51 -2.90 -28.01
N GLY A 255 -19.25 -4.01 -27.30
CA GLY A 255 -17.92 -4.60 -27.15
C GLY A 255 -16.91 -3.66 -26.49
N ARG A 256 -17.34 -2.88 -25.49
CA ARG A 256 -16.50 -1.85 -24.85
C ARG A 256 -16.93 -1.52 -23.42
N MET A 257 -16.00 -0.99 -22.63
CA MET A 257 -16.26 -0.42 -21.32
C MET A 257 -17.06 0.88 -21.42
N ILE A 258 -18.01 1.05 -20.50
CA ILE A 258 -18.66 2.34 -20.24
C ILE A 258 -17.78 3.18 -19.32
N ARG A 259 -18.08 4.48 -19.26
CA ARG A 259 -17.30 5.42 -18.44
C ARG A 259 -17.48 5.22 -16.94
N ALA A 260 -18.69 4.91 -16.48
CA ALA A 260 -19.06 5.04 -15.08
C ALA A 260 -20.32 4.25 -14.70
N LEU A 261 -20.44 3.94 -13.42
CA LEU A 261 -21.66 3.48 -12.78
C LEU A 261 -22.14 4.57 -11.81
N ASP A 262 -23.32 5.14 -12.05
CA ASP A 262 -23.97 6.04 -11.11
C ASP A 262 -24.64 5.24 -9.98
N TYR A 263 -24.78 5.81 -8.78
CA TYR A 263 -25.45 5.12 -7.68
C TYR A 263 -26.40 5.98 -6.85
N ASP A 264 -27.42 5.33 -6.29
CA ASP A 264 -28.29 5.91 -5.27
C ASP A 264 -28.21 5.05 -4.00
N ILE A 265 -28.21 5.70 -2.83
CA ILE A 265 -28.30 5.02 -1.53
C ILE A 265 -29.74 5.15 -1.02
N ASP A 266 -30.42 4.03 -0.80
CA ASP A 266 -31.81 4.00 -0.33
C ASP A 266 -31.93 4.23 1.20
N GLU A 267 -33.17 4.31 1.69
CA GLU A 267 -33.46 4.54 3.12
C GLU A 267 -32.95 3.44 4.05
N SER A 268 -32.72 2.23 3.52
CA SER A 268 -32.16 1.09 4.26
C SER A 268 -30.63 1.02 4.22
N GLY A 269 -29.99 1.91 3.45
CA GLY A 269 -28.55 1.90 3.20
C GLY A 269 -28.12 1.03 2.03
N GLY A 270 -29.07 0.46 1.28
CA GLY A 270 -28.78 -0.33 0.07
C GLY A 270 -28.34 0.56 -1.08
N ILE A 271 -27.33 0.11 -1.85
CA ILE A 271 -26.79 0.83 -3.00
C ILE A 271 -27.38 0.25 -4.29
N HIS A 272 -27.89 1.13 -5.15
CA HIS A 272 -28.42 0.78 -6.46
C HIS A 272 -27.57 1.40 -7.56
N TRP A 273 -26.87 0.57 -8.33
CA TRP A 273 -25.99 0.98 -9.42
C TRP A 273 -26.73 1.11 -10.75
N ARG A 274 -26.32 2.05 -11.59
CA ARG A 274 -26.87 2.29 -12.93
C ARG A 274 -25.76 2.62 -13.93
N PRO A 275 -25.75 1.98 -15.11
CA PRO A 275 -24.83 2.33 -16.19
C PRO A 275 -24.94 3.79 -16.62
N ASN A 276 -23.79 4.44 -16.83
CA ASN A 276 -23.66 5.75 -17.46
C ASN A 276 -22.66 5.67 -18.60
N ASP A 277 -23.11 5.94 -19.83
CA ASP A 277 -22.35 5.84 -21.08
C ASP A 277 -22.04 7.21 -21.72
N GLU A 278 -22.25 8.32 -21.01
CA GLU A 278 -22.09 9.68 -21.57
C GLU A 278 -20.62 10.15 -21.70
N ASN A 279 -20.07 10.38 -22.89
CA ASN A 279 -18.71 10.93 -23.09
C ASN A 279 -17.56 10.05 -22.51
N GLN A 280 -17.00 9.23 -23.40
CA GLN A 280 -16.15 8.08 -23.08
C GLN A 280 -14.67 8.41 -22.93
N TRP A 281 -14.20 9.52 -23.53
CA TRP A 281 -12.77 9.84 -23.70
C TRP A 281 -12.00 9.99 -22.40
N ARG A 282 -12.69 10.25 -21.29
CA ARG A 282 -12.06 10.57 -20.01
C ARG A 282 -11.72 9.36 -19.16
N TYR A 283 -12.54 8.30 -19.18
CA TYR A 283 -12.45 7.24 -18.16
C TYR A 283 -12.04 5.88 -18.73
N ALA A 284 -12.55 5.50 -19.90
CA ALA A 284 -12.25 4.20 -20.49
C ALA A 284 -10.81 4.09 -21.01
N THR A 285 -10.25 5.19 -21.53
CA THR A 285 -8.84 5.27 -21.97
C THR A 285 -7.86 5.01 -20.83
N PHE A 286 -8.15 5.58 -19.66
CA PHE A 286 -7.36 5.38 -18.44
C PHE A 286 -7.54 3.95 -17.89
N ALA A 287 -8.75 3.41 -17.91
CA ALA A 287 -8.99 2.02 -17.52
C ALA A 287 -8.19 1.06 -18.40
N LEU A 288 -8.23 1.26 -19.72
CA LEU A 288 -7.48 0.46 -20.68
C LEU A 288 -5.96 0.56 -20.46
N MET A 289 -5.43 1.74 -20.15
CA MET A 289 -4.02 1.91 -19.76
C MET A 289 -3.65 1.01 -18.58
N GLY A 290 -4.45 0.99 -17.52
CA GLY A 290 -4.20 0.14 -16.36
C GLY A 290 -4.34 -1.36 -16.65
N LEU A 291 -5.34 -1.74 -17.44
CA LEU A 291 -5.55 -3.11 -17.89
C LEU A 291 -4.38 -3.63 -18.74
N MET A 292 -3.86 -2.82 -19.66
CA MET A 292 -2.71 -3.21 -20.47
C MET A 292 -1.44 -3.33 -19.64
N GLN A 293 -1.26 -2.51 -18.60
CA GLN A 293 -0.15 -2.68 -17.65
C GLN A 293 -0.25 -3.99 -16.86
N TRP A 294 -1.43 -4.32 -16.34
CA TRP A 294 -1.67 -5.63 -15.72
C TRP A 294 -1.35 -6.75 -16.70
N ARG A 295 -1.87 -6.67 -17.93
CA ARG A 295 -1.74 -7.73 -18.92
C ARG A 295 -0.30 -8.05 -19.32
N VAL A 296 0.60 -7.06 -19.31
CA VAL A 296 2.04 -7.24 -19.59
C VAL A 296 2.87 -7.57 -18.35
N SER A 297 2.30 -7.44 -17.15
CA SER A 297 2.98 -7.74 -15.88
C SER A 297 3.03 -9.24 -15.61
N GLU A 298 3.77 -9.64 -14.57
CA GLU A 298 3.86 -11.05 -14.16
C GLU A 298 2.51 -11.60 -13.61
N GLU A 299 1.60 -10.71 -13.19
CA GLU A 299 0.25 -11.04 -12.72
C GLU A 299 -0.77 -11.13 -13.88
N GLY A 300 -0.36 -10.80 -15.11
CA GLY A 300 -1.22 -10.76 -16.29
C GLY A 300 -1.49 -12.15 -16.87
N ASP A 301 -2.74 -12.40 -17.26
CA ASP A 301 -3.15 -13.62 -17.98
C ASP A 301 -4.05 -13.31 -19.20
N ASP A 302 -4.42 -14.34 -19.97
CA ASP A 302 -5.14 -14.21 -21.23
C ASP A 302 -6.67 -14.23 -21.10
N ARG A 303 -7.21 -14.24 -19.88
CA ARG A 303 -8.66 -14.49 -19.65
C ARG A 303 -9.59 -13.41 -20.22
N TYR A 304 -9.08 -12.19 -20.43
CA TYR A 304 -9.81 -11.03 -20.94
C TYR A 304 -9.26 -10.52 -22.29
N ASP A 305 -8.47 -11.34 -23.01
CA ASP A 305 -7.80 -10.90 -24.24
C ASP A 305 -8.79 -10.51 -25.35
N ASP A 306 -9.95 -11.16 -25.42
CA ASP A 306 -10.96 -10.86 -26.43
C ASP A 306 -11.64 -9.51 -26.19
N GLU A 307 -11.96 -9.21 -24.93
CA GLU A 307 -12.49 -7.92 -24.49
C GLU A 307 -11.46 -6.80 -24.68
N LEU A 308 -10.18 -7.05 -24.36
CA LEU A 308 -9.09 -6.10 -24.60
C LEU A 308 -8.92 -5.78 -26.08
N ARG A 309 -8.93 -6.80 -26.95
CA ARG A 309 -8.89 -6.61 -28.41
C ARG A 309 -10.08 -5.80 -28.91
N SER A 310 -11.28 -6.10 -28.43
CA SER A 310 -12.50 -5.36 -28.79
C SER A 310 -12.41 -3.88 -28.36
N GLN A 311 -11.93 -3.63 -27.14
CA GLN A 311 -11.73 -2.27 -26.64
C GLN A 311 -10.67 -1.48 -27.42
N LEU A 312 -9.56 -2.13 -27.78
CA LEU A 312 -8.50 -1.55 -28.61
C LEU A 312 -8.99 -1.24 -30.02
N ALA A 313 -9.74 -2.15 -30.64
CA ALA A 313 -10.33 -1.95 -31.96
C ALA A 313 -11.30 -0.76 -31.97
N TYR A 314 -12.16 -0.65 -30.95
CA TYR A 314 -13.06 0.51 -30.79
C TYR A 314 -12.29 1.84 -30.77
N PHE A 315 -11.19 1.93 -30.03
CA PHE A 315 -10.40 3.15 -29.98
C PHE A 315 -9.57 3.39 -31.25
N ALA A 316 -9.08 2.34 -31.91
CA ALA A 316 -8.40 2.47 -33.19
C ALA A 316 -9.34 3.10 -34.22
N ASP A 317 -10.56 2.57 -34.36
CA ASP A 317 -11.61 3.11 -35.24
C ASP A 317 -11.95 4.57 -34.90
N ALA A 318 -12.05 4.90 -33.60
CA ALA A 318 -12.33 6.26 -33.16
C ALA A 318 -11.22 7.27 -33.49
N ILE A 319 -9.96 6.83 -33.47
CA ILE A 319 -8.79 7.66 -33.79
C ILE A 319 -8.68 7.94 -35.30
N GLU A 320 -9.20 7.05 -36.15
CA GLU A 320 -9.25 7.29 -37.61
C GLU A 320 -10.13 8.48 -38.00
N ASP A 321 -11.13 8.83 -37.19
CA ASP A 321 -11.93 10.04 -37.38
C ASP A 321 -11.19 11.29 -36.85
N GLU A 322 -10.66 12.10 -37.76
CA GLU A 322 -9.94 13.34 -37.44
C GLU A 322 -10.74 14.31 -36.54
N ALA A 323 -12.06 14.34 -36.67
CA ALA A 323 -12.90 15.19 -35.82
C ALA A 323 -12.88 14.70 -34.36
N THR A 324 -13.08 13.39 -34.17
CA THR A 324 -13.00 12.73 -32.87
C THR A 324 -11.61 12.88 -32.25
N LEU A 325 -10.54 12.57 -32.99
CA LEU A 325 -9.15 12.73 -32.53
C LEU A 325 -8.82 14.19 -32.19
N GLY A 326 -9.36 15.15 -32.95
CA GLY A 326 -9.22 16.58 -32.71
C GLY A 326 -9.84 17.05 -31.39
N GLU A 327 -10.90 16.39 -30.91
CA GLU A 327 -11.57 16.69 -29.64
C GLU A 327 -10.92 15.99 -28.43
N MET A 328 -10.11 14.94 -28.65
CA MET A 328 -9.48 14.20 -27.55
C MET A 328 -8.53 15.11 -26.74
N PRO A 329 -8.62 15.06 -25.39
CA PRO A 329 -7.73 15.78 -24.49
C PRO A 329 -6.43 14.99 -24.24
N SER A 330 -5.42 15.64 -23.66
CA SER A 330 -4.13 15.04 -23.31
C SER A 330 -4.28 13.82 -22.38
N TYR A 331 -5.17 13.89 -21.39
CA TYR A 331 -5.49 12.78 -20.49
C TYR A 331 -6.29 11.63 -21.15
N GLY A 332 -6.69 11.76 -22.41
CA GLY A 332 -7.20 10.65 -23.22
C GLY A 332 -6.11 10.10 -24.16
N ILE A 333 -5.36 11.00 -24.80
CA ILE A 333 -4.31 10.65 -25.76
C ILE A 333 -3.14 9.91 -25.07
N GLY A 334 -2.63 10.44 -23.96
CA GLY A 334 -1.49 9.84 -23.24
C GLY A 334 -1.74 8.39 -22.81
N PRO A 335 -2.86 8.09 -22.11
CA PRO A 335 -3.24 6.72 -21.76
C PRO A 335 -3.42 5.80 -22.97
N LEU A 336 -3.96 6.29 -24.08
CA LEU A 336 -4.08 5.50 -25.32
C LEU A 336 -2.73 5.24 -25.97
N THR A 337 -1.82 6.22 -26.02
CA THR A 337 -0.45 6.01 -26.51
C THR A 337 0.22 4.90 -25.73
N LEU A 338 0.07 4.88 -24.40
CA LEU A 338 0.57 3.80 -23.56
C LEU A 338 -0.08 2.46 -23.91
N ALA A 339 -1.41 2.39 -23.87
CA ALA A 339 -2.15 1.16 -24.07
C ALA A 339 -1.82 0.50 -25.41
N PHE A 340 -1.77 1.28 -26.50
CA PHE A 340 -1.39 0.77 -27.81
C PHE A 340 0.09 0.38 -27.89
N SER A 341 0.98 1.09 -27.21
CA SER A 341 2.40 0.70 -27.14
C SER A 341 2.59 -0.65 -26.44
N LEU A 342 1.83 -0.92 -25.37
CA LEU A 342 1.83 -2.22 -24.69
C LEU A 342 1.08 -3.31 -25.46
N ALA A 343 0.03 -2.95 -26.20
CA ALA A 343 -0.72 -3.91 -27.01
C ALA A 343 0.13 -4.54 -28.11
N ASP A 344 1.15 -3.84 -28.61
CA ASP A 344 2.10 -4.42 -29.57
C ASP A 344 2.88 -5.61 -28.99
N ASP A 345 3.23 -5.57 -27.69
CA ASP A 345 3.94 -6.66 -27.02
C ASP A 345 3.07 -7.93 -26.84
N VAL A 346 1.75 -7.75 -26.69
CA VAL A 346 0.80 -8.83 -26.35
C VAL A 346 0.06 -9.36 -27.57
N PHE A 347 -0.38 -8.45 -28.44
CA PHE A 347 -1.27 -8.73 -29.57
C PHE A 347 -0.62 -8.42 -30.92
N GLY A 348 0.62 -7.91 -30.95
CA GLY A 348 1.34 -7.66 -32.19
C GLY A 348 1.65 -8.93 -32.98
N GLY A 349 1.74 -8.80 -34.31
CA GLY A 349 2.10 -9.88 -35.23
C GLY A 349 1.33 -9.85 -36.56
N ASP A 350 1.71 -10.75 -37.48
CA ASP A 350 1.17 -10.83 -38.85
C ASP A 350 -0.35 -11.12 -38.91
N GLU A 351 -0.96 -11.55 -37.80
CA GLU A 351 -2.39 -11.89 -37.68
C GLU A 351 -3.21 -10.82 -36.94
N SER A 352 -2.59 -9.71 -36.50
CA SER A 352 -3.33 -8.60 -35.89
C SER A 352 -4.07 -7.78 -36.94
N ASP A 353 -5.35 -7.50 -36.71
CA ASP A 353 -6.15 -6.59 -37.54
C ASP A 353 -5.78 -5.11 -37.32
N VAL A 354 -5.07 -4.79 -36.24
CA VAL A 354 -4.67 -3.43 -35.85
C VAL A 354 -3.16 -3.32 -35.71
N ASP A 355 -2.55 -2.37 -36.43
CA ASP A 355 -1.15 -1.98 -36.23
C ASP A 355 -1.04 -1.06 -35.00
N HIS A 356 -0.93 -1.68 -33.83
CA HIS A 356 -0.97 -0.98 -32.54
C HIS A 356 0.14 0.07 -32.42
N LEU A 357 1.36 -0.24 -32.85
CA LEU A 357 2.47 0.70 -32.77
C LEU A 357 2.26 1.90 -33.71
N ALA A 358 1.72 1.70 -34.91
CA ALA A 358 1.36 2.80 -35.80
C ALA A 358 0.27 3.72 -35.19
N VAL A 359 -0.72 3.15 -34.50
CA VAL A 359 -1.74 3.94 -33.78
C VAL A 359 -1.10 4.77 -32.66
N ALA A 360 -0.20 4.17 -31.86
CA ALA A 360 0.52 4.88 -30.80
C ALA A 360 1.40 6.03 -31.35
N THR A 361 2.10 5.79 -32.46
CA THR A 361 2.90 6.82 -33.16
C THR A 361 2.03 7.96 -33.71
N ASN A 362 0.85 7.64 -34.26
CA ASN A 362 -0.10 8.66 -34.73
C ASN A 362 -0.58 9.55 -33.57
N LEU A 363 -0.94 8.94 -32.43
CA LEU A 363 -1.31 9.67 -31.21
C LEU A 363 -0.19 10.58 -30.70
N PHE A 364 1.06 10.09 -30.68
CA PHE A 364 2.24 10.90 -30.32
C PHE A 364 2.39 12.11 -31.27
N THR A 365 2.37 11.86 -32.59
CA THR A 365 2.53 12.91 -33.61
C THR A 365 1.45 13.98 -33.50
N HIS A 366 0.22 13.58 -33.19
CA HIS A 366 -0.90 14.50 -32.97
C HIS A 366 -0.73 15.35 -31.70
N ALA A 367 -0.05 14.83 -30.67
CA ALA A 367 0.10 15.49 -29.38
C ALA A 367 1.33 16.41 -29.29
N GLU A 368 2.49 16.00 -29.81
CA GLU A 368 3.80 16.66 -29.62
C GLU A 368 3.78 18.17 -29.91
N GLY A 369 3.07 18.60 -30.95
CA GLY A 369 2.97 20.01 -31.34
C GLY A 369 1.69 20.72 -30.89
N ARG A 370 0.83 20.04 -30.12
CA ARG A 370 -0.50 20.54 -29.71
C ARG A 370 -0.56 20.94 -28.23
N PHE A 371 0.24 20.30 -27.38
CA PHE A 371 0.22 20.50 -25.93
C PHE A 371 1.58 21.01 -25.46
N ASP A 372 1.57 22.13 -24.73
CA ASP A 372 2.77 22.82 -24.24
C ASP A 372 3.03 22.54 -22.74
N PHE A 373 2.41 21.51 -22.16
CA PHE A 373 2.51 21.16 -20.73
C PHE A 373 2.13 22.29 -19.77
N THR A 374 1.19 23.14 -20.17
CA THR A 374 0.64 24.22 -19.34
C THR A 374 -0.45 23.72 -18.39
N ASP A 375 -1.03 22.54 -18.66
CA ASP A 375 -2.02 21.90 -17.79
C ASP A 375 -1.43 20.63 -17.16
N SER A 376 -1.70 20.40 -15.87
CA SER A 376 -1.17 19.24 -15.15
C SER A 376 -1.55 17.88 -15.77
N GLU A 377 -2.69 17.82 -16.47
CA GLU A 377 -3.16 16.59 -17.12
C GLU A 377 -2.29 16.21 -18.34
N ASP A 378 -1.54 17.17 -18.90
CA ASP A 378 -0.59 16.92 -19.99
C ASP A 378 0.56 16.00 -19.54
N SER A 379 0.83 15.90 -18.23
CA SER A 379 1.82 14.94 -17.72
C SER A 379 1.51 13.48 -18.07
N LEU A 380 0.26 13.13 -18.39
CA LEU A 380 -0.09 11.79 -18.87
C LEU A 380 0.40 11.54 -20.32
N LEU A 381 0.64 12.59 -21.11
CA LEU A 381 1.32 12.46 -22.41
C LEU A 381 2.75 11.99 -22.21
N LEU A 382 3.51 12.66 -21.34
CA LEU A 382 4.88 12.25 -20.97
C LEU A 382 4.88 10.78 -20.55
N TYR A 383 3.95 10.39 -19.68
CA TYR A 383 3.81 9.00 -19.24
C TYR A 383 3.64 8.04 -20.43
N GLY A 384 2.68 8.28 -21.33
CA GLY A 384 2.47 7.41 -22.50
C GLY A 384 3.63 7.41 -23.51
N TRP A 385 4.30 8.54 -23.70
CA TRP A 385 5.45 8.66 -24.60
C TRP A 385 6.62 7.80 -24.14
N THR A 386 6.84 7.65 -22.83
CA THR A 386 7.89 6.78 -22.30
C THR A 386 7.75 5.32 -22.75
N TYR A 387 6.52 4.79 -22.73
CA TYR A 387 6.25 3.43 -23.18
C TYR A 387 6.40 3.28 -24.69
N LEU A 388 6.00 4.29 -25.48
CA LEU A 388 6.22 4.31 -26.92
C LEU A 388 7.72 4.30 -27.26
N TYR A 389 8.52 5.10 -26.57
CA TYR A 389 9.96 5.16 -26.80
C TYR A 389 10.64 3.82 -26.55
N GLU A 390 10.30 3.10 -25.48
CA GLU A 390 10.89 1.79 -25.18
C GLU A 390 10.68 0.76 -26.30
N ARG A 391 9.56 0.82 -27.03
CA ARG A 391 9.27 -0.09 -28.16
C ARG A 391 9.88 0.38 -29.48
N THR A 392 9.95 1.70 -29.70
CA THR A 392 10.38 2.27 -30.99
C THR A 392 11.86 2.60 -31.05
N GLY A 393 12.46 2.99 -29.92
CA GLY A 393 13.80 3.58 -29.86
C GLY A 393 13.91 4.89 -30.66
N ASP A 394 12.80 5.58 -30.93
CA ASP A 394 12.80 6.79 -31.75
C ASP A 394 13.36 7.99 -30.97
N GLU A 395 14.47 8.54 -31.48
CA GLU A 395 15.14 9.72 -30.91
C GLU A 395 14.21 10.95 -30.83
N ALA A 396 13.25 11.11 -31.75
CA ALA A 396 12.30 12.21 -31.67
C ALA A 396 11.38 12.08 -30.44
N VAL A 397 10.95 10.86 -30.11
CA VAL A 397 10.15 10.59 -28.91
C VAL A 397 10.99 10.82 -27.65
N HIS A 398 12.26 10.40 -27.65
CA HIS A 398 13.20 10.68 -26.56
C HIS A 398 13.38 12.19 -26.32
N ASP A 399 13.64 12.96 -27.37
CA ASP A 399 13.79 14.42 -27.28
C ASP A 399 12.51 15.09 -26.74
N ALA A 400 11.34 14.60 -27.14
CA ALA A 400 10.05 15.08 -26.62
C ALA A 400 9.85 14.75 -25.13
N ILE A 401 10.25 13.54 -24.68
CA ILE A 401 10.25 13.15 -23.26
C ILE A 401 11.14 14.08 -22.45
N ASP A 402 12.37 14.32 -22.91
CA ASP A 402 13.33 15.22 -22.25
C ASP A 402 12.80 16.66 -22.16
N GLY A 403 12.19 17.15 -23.24
CA GLY A 403 11.56 18.47 -23.27
C GLY A 403 10.39 18.56 -22.28
N ALA A 404 9.48 17.59 -22.29
CA ALA A 404 8.33 17.54 -21.40
C ALA A 404 8.73 17.51 -19.92
N MET A 405 9.75 16.72 -19.56
CA MET A 405 10.28 16.69 -18.19
C MET A 405 10.82 18.05 -17.76
N TYR A 406 11.54 18.75 -18.64
CA TYR A 406 12.02 20.09 -18.37
C TYR A 406 10.86 21.08 -18.13
N GLU A 407 9.88 21.10 -19.03
CA GLU A 407 8.71 21.98 -18.92
C GLU A 407 7.91 21.74 -17.62
N ILE A 408 7.72 20.49 -17.24
CA ILE A 408 7.03 20.11 -15.99
C ILE A 408 7.81 20.59 -14.75
N VAL A 409 9.13 20.34 -14.71
CA VAL A 409 9.96 20.71 -13.55
C VAL A 409 10.03 22.22 -13.36
N GLU A 410 10.02 23.00 -14.44
CA GLU A 410 9.94 24.47 -14.36
C GLU A 410 8.64 24.96 -13.71
N GLN A 411 7.56 24.15 -13.69
CA GLN A 411 6.32 24.48 -12.98
C GLN A 411 6.42 24.28 -11.46
N GLN A 412 7.51 23.70 -10.94
CA GLN A 412 7.61 23.42 -9.52
C GLN A 412 7.83 24.69 -8.69
N ASN A 413 6.96 24.88 -7.69
CA ASN A 413 7.05 26.05 -6.83
C ASN A 413 8.08 25.86 -5.71
N ALA A 414 9.11 26.70 -5.70
CA ALA A 414 10.18 26.66 -4.71
C ALA A 414 9.75 26.82 -3.23
N TRP A 415 8.53 27.30 -2.94
CA TRP A 415 8.05 27.51 -1.56
C TRP A 415 7.12 26.42 -1.05
N LYS A 416 6.38 25.78 -1.95
CA LYS A 416 5.33 24.81 -1.61
C LYS A 416 5.63 23.40 -2.11
N THR A 417 6.76 23.22 -2.80
CA THR A 417 7.24 21.98 -3.42
C THR A 417 6.33 21.34 -4.48
N LEU A 418 5.03 21.65 -4.53
CA LEU A 418 4.10 21.18 -5.57
C LEU A 418 4.37 21.81 -6.95
N PHE A 419 3.87 21.15 -7.99
CA PHE A 419 3.80 21.66 -9.36
C PHE A 419 2.58 22.59 -9.54
N TYR A 420 2.80 23.77 -10.14
CA TYR A 420 1.78 24.79 -10.36
C TYR A 420 1.64 25.11 -11.85
N PHE A 421 0.77 24.35 -12.50
CA PHE A 421 0.31 24.54 -13.86
C PHE A 421 -0.73 25.67 -13.96
N ASP A 422 -1.06 26.10 -15.18
CA ASP A 422 -2.00 27.20 -15.46
C ASP A 422 -3.46 26.82 -15.16
N ASN A 423 -3.79 25.52 -15.20
CA ASN A 423 -5.13 25.05 -14.89
C ASN A 423 -5.50 25.23 -13.40
N PRO A 424 -6.76 25.61 -13.09
CA PRO A 424 -7.19 25.92 -11.72
C PRO A 424 -7.16 24.71 -10.77
N THR A 425 -6.98 23.50 -11.32
CA THR A 425 -7.01 22.23 -10.59
C THR A 425 -5.62 21.69 -10.26
N THR A 426 -4.55 22.35 -10.70
CA THR A 426 -3.15 21.90 -10.53
C THR A 426 -2.82 21.44 -9.11
N ARG A 427 -3.35 22.12 -8.08
CA ARG A 427 -3.05 21.83 -6.68
C ARG A 427 -3.67 20.54 -6.16
N ARG A 428 -4.65 19.97 -6.86
CA ARG A 428 -5.34 18.76 -6.42
C ARG A 428 -4.38 17.58 -6.34
N HIS A 429 -4.59 16.71 -5.37
CA HIS A 429 -3.81 15.49 -5.17
C HIS A 429 -3.63 14.67 -6.45
N GLN A 430 -4.74 14.33 -7.10
CA GLN A 430 -4.76 13.60 -8.39
C GLN A 430 -3.80 14.20 -9.42
N ASN A 431 -3.80 15.52 -9.57
CA ASN A 431 -2.99 16.20 -10.59
C ASN A 431 -1.50 16.15 -10.26
N GLN A 432 -1.14 16.25 -8.98
CA GLN A 432 0.24 16.07 -8.55
C GLN A 432 0.71 14.63 -8.82
N MET A 433 -0.12 13.64 -8.50
CA MET A 433 0.25 12.23 -8.69
C MET A 433 0.44 11.89 -10.18
N TYR A 434 -0.42 12.36 -11.09
CA TYR A 434 -0.23 12.20 -12.54
C TYR A 434 1.08 12.79 -13.03
N THR A 435 1.45 13.96 -12.51
CA THR A 435 2.74 14.59 -12.80
C THR A 435 3.90 13.73 -12.30
N LEU A 436 3.81 13.15 -11.11
CA LEU A 436 4.82 12.24 -10.59
C LEU A 436 4.96 10.97 -11.43
N TRP A 437 3.85 10.37 -11.88
CA TRP A 437 3.89 9.18 -12.74
C TRP A 437 4.70 9.43 -14.02
N GLY A 438 4.37 10.51 -14.74
CA GLY A 438 5.07 10.90 -15.96
C GLY A 438 6.54 11.24 -15.71
N LEU A 439 6.83 12.05 -14.67
CA LEU A 439 8.19 12.47 -14.35
C LEU A 439 9.07 11.29 -13.92
N CYS A 440 8.59 10.40 -13.06
CA CYS A 440 9.32 9.21 -12.62
C CYS A 440 9.63 8.27 -13.80
N ARG A 441 8.65 7.97 -14.65
CA ARG A 441 8.90 7.16 -15.85
C ARG A 441 9.87 7.84 -16.82
N GLY A 442 9.75 9.15 -16.99
CA GLY A 442 10.70 9.93 -17.78
C GLY A 442 12.13 9.79 -17.24
N ILE A 443 12.30 9.90 -15.92
CA ILE A 443 13.60 9.71 -15.26
C ILE A 443 14.14 8.30 -15.51
N GLU A 444 13.30 7.27 -15.34
CA GLU A 444 13.70 5.87 -15.50
C GLU A 444 14.20 5.59 -16.93
N VAL A 445 13.45 6.04 -17.93
CA VAL A 445 13.76 5.79 -19.35
C VAL A 445 14.96 6.60 -19.85
N THR A 446 15.10 7.85 -19.39
CA THR A 446 16.18 8.76 -19.85
C THR A 446 17.44 8.70 -18.98
N GLY A 447 17.36 8.13 -17.78
CA GLY A 447 18.43 8.12 -16.79
C GLY A 447 18.70 9.47 -16.10
N ARG A 448 17.79 10.46 -16.21
CA ARG A 448 17.96 11.80 -15.63
C ARG A 448 17.60 11.86 -14.14
N THR A 449 18.32 11.10 -13.34
CA THR A 449 18.09 10.97 -11.88
C THR A 449 18.18 12.28 -11.10
N GLY A 450 18.75 13.34 -11.70
CA GLY A 450 18.77 14.68 -11.10
C GLY A 450 17.39 15.29 -10.82
N TYR A 451 16.31 14.76 -11.41
CA TYR A 451 14.93 15.19 -11.12
C TYR A 451 14.24 14.41 -9.99
N LEU A 452 14.88 13.38 -9.41
CA LEU A 452 14.30 12.62 -8.30
C LEU A 452 14.05 13.49 -7.07
N GLU A 453 14.91 14.49 -6.82
CA GLU A 453 14.71 15.44 -5.71
C GLU A 453 13.38 16.19 -5.86
N ASN A 454 12.98 16.53 -7.08
CA ASN A 454 11.71 17.20 -7.35
C ASN A 454 10.52 16.28 -6.99
N VAL A 455 10.62 14.99 -7.30
CA VAL A 455 9.62 13.96 -6.97
C VAL A 455 9.50 13.78 -5.46
N GLU A 456 10.63 13.60 -4.77
CA GLU A 456 10.67 13.41 -3.32
C GLU A 456 10.02 14.58 -2.56
N GLN A 457 10.31 15.82 -2.96
CA GLN A 457 9.73 16.99 -2.33
C GLN A 457 8.19 17.05 -2.42
N VAL A 458 7.60 16.47 -3.47
CA VAL A 458 6.15 16.41 -3.66
C VAL A 458 5.53 15.24 -2.89
N LEU A 459 6.18 14.08 -2.90
CA LEU A 459 5.75 12.93 -2.07
C LEU A 459 5.79 13.29 -0.60
N ASP A 460 6.88 13.91 -0.13
CA ASP A 460 7.05 14.37 1.25
C ASP A 460 5.98 15.37 1.64
N TYR A 461 5.73 16.39 0.83
CA TYR A 461 4.65 17.34 1.08
C TYR A 461 3.29 16.65 1.14
N THR A 462 3.04 15.70 0.24
CA THR A 462 1.78 14.97 0.18
C THR A 462 1.56 14.15 1.46
N ILE A 463 2.61 13.51 1.97
CA ILE A 463 2.54 12.77 3.23
C ILE A 463 2.37 13.72 4.42
N GLU A 464 3.23 14.72 4.54
CA GLU A 464 3.31 15.61 5.71
C GLU A 464 2.08 16.52 5.86
N GLU A 465 1.49 16.97 4.74
CA GLU A 465 0.44 17.99 4.75
C GLU A 465 -0.94 17.46 4.36
N ARG A 466 -1.02 16.31 3.66
CA ARG A 466 -2.31 15.78 3.14
C ARG A 466 -2.73 14.43 3.68
N MET A 467 -1.80 13.61 4.15
CA MET A 467 -2.15 12.32 4.72
C MET A 467 -2.69 12.53 6.12
N GLU A 468 -3.90 12.03 6.38
CA GLU A 468 -4.44 11.97 7.73
C GLU A 468 -3.80 10.80 8.50
N ASP A 469 -3.89 10.80 9.83
CA ASP A 469 -3.32 9.76 10.70
C ASP A 469 -3.79 8.34 10.36
N ASP A 470 -4.91 8.21 9.64
CA ASP A 470 -5.47 6.94 9.20
C ASP A 470 -5.13 6.55 7.77
N GLY A 471 -4.18 7.26 7.16
CA GLY A 471 -3.65 7.01 5.84
C GLY A 471 -4.41 7.64 4.68
N SER A 472 -5.56 8.29 4.94
CA SER A 472 -6.36 8.89 3.88
C SER A 472 -5.83 10.26 3.42
N PHE A 473 -5.70 10.45 2.11
CA PHE A 473 -5.34 11.76 1.54
C PHE A 473 -6.52 12.71 1.38
N ILE A 474 -6.38 13.93 1.89
CA ILE A 474 -7.25 15.05 1.54
C ILE A 474 -7.02 15.50 0.09
N TRP A 475 -8.09 15.90 -0.59
CA TRP A 475 -8.02 16.24 -2.01
C TRP A 475 -7.21 17.51 -2.32
N GLU A 476 -7.35 18.55 -1.51
CA GLU A 476 -6.63 19.81 -1.65
C GLU A 476 -6.56 20.54 -0.31
N ASP A 477 -5.39 21.10 0.01
CA ASP A 477 -5.15 21.85 1.25
C ASP A 477 -5.92 23.17 1.25
N PRO A 478 -6.87 23.35 2.19
CA PRO A 478 -7.60 24.59 2.30
C PRO A 478 -6.70 25.70 2.82
N SER A 479 -6.79 26.89 2.22
CA SER A 479 -6.08 28.05 2.77
C SER A 479 -6.63 28.43 4.15
N ASN A 480 -5.80 29.02 5.02
CA ASN A 480 -6.24 29.56 6.33
C ASN A 480 -7.44 30.51 6.21
N ARG A 481 -7.51 31.28 5.12
CA ARG A 481 -8.65 32.16 4.83
C ARG A 481 -9.91 31.37 4.52
N THR A 482 -9.78 30.26 3.80
CA THR A 482 -10.88 29.35 3.48
C THR A 482 -11.44 28.72 4.76
N LEU A 483 -10.57 28.22 5.64
CA LEU A 483 -10.94 27.65 6.94
C LEU A 483 -11.68 28.67 7.81
N ALA A 484 -11.11 29.86 8.01
CA ALA A 484 -11.72 30.91 8.82
C ALA A 484 -13.07 31.38 8.25
N GLY A 485 -13.18 31.48 6.92
CA GLY A 485 -14.42 31.83 6.24
C GLY A 485 -15.50 30.76 6.36
N MET A 486 -15.13 29.48 6.42
CA MET A 486 -16.06 28.37 6.68
C MET A 486 -16.54 28.40 8.13
N GLU A 487 -15.64 28.54 9.11
CA GLU A 487 -15.98 28.63 10.53
C GLU A 487 -16.97 29.78 10.80
N LEU A 488 -16.75 30.94 10.16
CA LEU A 488 -17.68 32.06 10.23
C LEU A 488 -19.06 31.72 9.63
N ARG A 489 -19.11 31.07 8.46
CA ARG A 489 -20.37 30.65 7.83
C ARG A 489 -21.13 29.63 8.68
N GLN A 490 -20.41 28.70 9.31
CA GLN A 490 -20.97 27.72 10.24
C GLN A 490 -21.59 28.41 11.47
N ARG A 491 -20.87 29.38 12.06
CA ARG A 491 -21.39 30.19 13.17
C ARG A 491 -22.61 31.03 12.80
N LEU A 492 -22.71 31.46 11.54
CA LEU A 492 -23.83 32.25 11.02
C LEU A 492 -25.00 31.40 10.52
N GLY A 493 -24.91 30.06 10.53
CA GLY A 493 -25.96 29.16 10.04
C GLY A 493 -26.18 29.24 8.52
N VAL A 494 -25.20 29.72 7.75
CA VAL A 494 -25.28 29.90 6.29
C VAL A 494 -24.52 28.79 5.55
N ARG A 495 -24.50 27.58 6.11
CA ARG A 495 -23.80 26.45 5.47
C ARG A 495 -24.65 25.93 4.31
N ASP A 496 -24.10 25.95 3.10
CA ASP A 496 -24.64 25.17 1.98
C ASP A 496 -24.64 23.69 2.34
N GLY A 497 -25.67 22.93 1.95
CA GLY A 497 -25.78 21.51 2.27
C GLY A 497 -24.65 20.63 1.70
N ARG A 498 -23.84 21.17 0.77
CA ARG A 498 -22.72 20.48 0.14
C ARG A 498 -21.45 20.56 1.01
N PRO A 499 -20.79 19.44 1.33
CA PRO A 499 -19.47 19.43 1.94
C PRO A 499 -18.44 20.17 1.06
N PRO A 500 -17.54 20.99 1.64
CA PRO A 500 -16.43 21.53 0.89
C PRO A 500 -15.48 20.42 0.41
N HIS A 501 -14.71 20.69 -0.64
CA HIS A 501 -13.90 19.68 -1.30
C HIS A 501 -12.79 19.06 -0.44
N TRP A 502 -12.26 19.82 0.53
CA TRP A 502 -11.28 19.33 1.52
C TRP A 502 -11.90 18.44 2.61
N GLU A 503 -13.23 18.26 2.62
CA GLU A 503 -13.88 17.24 3.42
C GLU A 503 -13.99 15.89 2.68
N PHE A 504 -13.66 15.81 1.39
CA PHE A 504 -13.70 14.53 0.64
C PHE A 504 -12.38 13.77 0.74
N LEU A 505 -12.51 12.47 1.03
CA LEU A 505 -11.45 11.48 1.01
C LEU A 505 -11.79 10.50 -0.11
N TYR A 506 -11.00 10.52 -1.18
CA TYR A 506 -11.20 9.67 -2.35
C TYR A 506 -10.30 8.45 -2.27
N GLU A 507 -10.81 7.29 -2.63
CA GLU A 507 -10.05 6.04 -2.77
C GLU A 507 -8.97 6.06 -3.84
N CYS A 508 -9.25 6.65 -5.00
CA CYS A 508 -8.38 6.71 -6.15
C CYS A 508 -7.16 7.57 -5.84
N HIS A 509 -7.26 8.52 -4.91
CA HIS A 509 -6.10 9.26 -4.43
C HIS A 509 -5.09 8.37 -3.72
N GLN A 510 -5.55 7.33 -3.01
CA GLN A 510 -4.67 6.39 -2.32
C GLN A 510 -3.89 5.60 -3.37
N THR A 511 -4.58 5.03 -4.37
CA THR A 511 -3.91 4.28 -5.44
C THR A 511 -3.11 5.16 -6.38
N PHE A 512 -3.45 6.45 -6.52
CA PHE A 512 -2.62 7.41 -7.24
C PHE A 512 -1.28 7.65 -6.57
N PHE A 513 -1.28 7.75 -5.25
CA PHE A 513 -0.06 7.81 -4.45
C PHE A 513 0.76 6.53 -4.55
N VAL A 514 0.13 5.35 -4.41
CA VAL A 514 0.80 4.05 -4.54
C VAL A 514 1.51 3.90 -5.90
N ASN A 515 0.84 4.24 -7.00
CA ASN A 515 1.44 4.21 -8.33
C ASN A 515 2.60 5.23 -8.48
N ALA A 516 2.52 6.39 -7.81
CA ALA A 516 3.61 7.36 -7.83
C ALA A 516 4.85 6.84 -7.09
N VAL A 517 4.65 6.19 -5.94
CA VAL A 517 5.73 5.55 -5.17
C VAL A 517 6.35 4.39 -5.97
N ALA A 518 5.52 3.57 -6.64
CA ALA A 518 5.98 2.49 -7.51
C ALA A 518 6.98 3.00 -8.56
N HIS A 519 6.59 4.06 -9.28
CA HIS A 519 7.44 4.65 -10.30
C HIS A 519 8.65 5.39 -9.71
N TYR A 520 8.53 5.98 -8.52
CA TYR A 520 9.67 6.57 -7.82
C TYR A 520 10.74 5.53 -7.49
N TYR A 521 10.35 4.37 -6.96
CA TYR A 521 11.27 3.27 -6.71
C TYR A 521 11.90 2.73 -8.00
N ALA A 522 11.09 2.49 -9.04
CA ALA A 522 11.58 2.04 -10.34
C ALA A 522 12.59 3.03 -10.97
N ALA A 523 12.40 4.34 -10.76
CA ALA A 523 13.31 5.38 -11.20
C ALA A 523 14.62 5.49 -10.36
N GLY A 524 14.80 4.64 -9.35
CA GLY A 524 15.98 4.61 -8.48
C GLY A 524 15.88 5.47 -7.22
N GLY A 525 14.67 5.77 -6.76
CA GLY A 525 14.41 6.45 -5.51
C GLY A 525 14.82 5.65 -4.27
N GLU A 526 15.52 6.28 -3.32
CA GLU A 526 16.08 5.61 -2.13
C GLU A 526 15.27 5.81 -0.84
N LYS A 527 14.38 6.80 -0.78
CA LYS A 527 13.59 7.10 0.43
C LYS A 527 12.43 6.11 0.57
N ASN A 528 12.37 5.40 1.69
CA ASN A 528 11.32 4.41 1.96
C ASN A 528 9.99 5.06 2.38
N TYR A 529 8.95 4.79 1.59
CA TYR A 529 7.54 5.18 1.76
C TYR A 529 6.61 3.97 2.02
N ASP A 530 7.15 2.80 2.36
CA ASP A 530 6.37 1.54 2.42
C ASP A 530 5.28 1.60 3.50
N ARG A 531 5.57 2.27 4.62
CA ARG A 531 4.59 2.52 5.69
C ARG A 531 3.42 3.32 5.16
N GLU A 532 3.70 4.42 4.47
CA GLU A 532 2.69 5.34 3.96
C GLU A 532 1.84 4.68 2.88
N VAL A 533 2.46 3.88 2.01
CA VAL A 533 1.74 3.05 1.03
C VAL A 533 0.81 2.08 1.76
N GLY A 534 1.32 1.41 2.79
CA GLY A 534 0.55 0.48 3.60
C GLY A 534 -0.67 1.10 4.29
N GLU A 535 -0.50 2.25 4.92
CA GLU A 535 -1.57 3.01 5.57
C GLU A 535 -2.64 3.47 4.55
N ALA A 536 -2.22 3.93 3.37
CA ALA A 536 -3.13 4.33 2.30
C ALA A 536 -3.95 3.15 1.74
N MET A 537 -3.33 1.97 1.59
CA MET A 537 -4.01 0.76 1.13
C MET A 537 -4.90 0.13 2.20
N GLU A 538 -4.48 0.19 3.47
CA GLU A 538 -5.30 -0.23 4.61
C GLU A 538 -6.60 0.58 4.68
N TRP A 539 -6.55 1.89 4.41
CA TRP A 539 -7.74 2.73 4.44
C TRP A 539 -8.85 2.31 3.46
N ILE A 540 -8.49 1.77 2.28
CA ILE A 540 -9.47 1.32 1.28
C ILE A 540 -9.92 -0.14 1.47
N TYR A 541 -9.03 -1.02 1.92
CA TYR A 541 -9.25 -2.49 1.94
C TYR A 541 -9.42 -3.09 3.33
N ALA A 542 -9.32 -2.28 4.39
CA ALA A 542 -9.66 -2.67 5.75
C ALA A 542 -10.86 -1.87 6.28
N THR A 543 -11.29 -2.20 7.49
CA THR A 543 -12.24 -1.36 8.22
C THR A 543 -11.52 -0.09 8.66
N ASN A 544 -11.76 1.01 7.96
CA ASN A 544 -11.10 2.28 8.26
C ASN A 544 -11.58 2.89 9.59
N THR A 545 -10.98 4.02 9.99
CA THR A 545 -11.32 4.72 11.26
C THR A 545 -12.77 5.16 11.39
N ARG A 546 -13.54 5.16 10.29
CA ARG A 546 -14.99 5.40 10.28
C ARG A 546 -15.83 4.12 10.38
N GLY A 547 -15.21 2.96 10.56
CA GLY A 547 -15.89 1.68 10.74
C GLY A 547 -16.43 1.07 9.44
N VAL A 548 -15.86 1.44 8.29
CA VAL A 548 -16.33 1.00 6.97
C VAL A 548 -15.18 0.38 6.19
N ASN A 549 -15.43 -0.79 5.58
CA ASN A 549 -14.63 -1.29 4.47
C ASN A 549 -15.28 -0.80 3.17
N LEU A 550 -14.55 0.02 2.39
CA LEU A 550 -15.12 0.66 1.19
C LEU A 550 -15.40 -0.34 0.07
N ALA A 551 -14.63 -1.43 -0.03
CA ALA A 551 -14.87 -2.49 -1.00
C ALA A 551 -16.14 -3.29 -0.65
N ASP A 552 -16.30 -3.66 0.62
CA ASP A 552 -17.51 -4.35 1.10
C ASP A 552 -18.75 -3.46 0.95
N ALA A 553 -18.62 -2.17 1.24
CA ALA A 553 -19.72 -1.22 1.17
C ALA A 553 -20.27 -1.03 -0.24
N SER A 554 -19.44 -1.14 -1.28
CA SER A 554 -19.89 -0.94 -2.66
C SER A 554 -20.71 -2.12 -3.20
N GLY A 555 -20.39 -3.33 -2.75
CA GLY A 555 -20.92 -4.57 -3.32
C GLY A 555 -20.46 -4.86 -4.76
N LEU A 556 -19.50 -4.11 -5.29
CA LEU A 556 -18.98 -4.27 -6.66
C LEU A 556 -17.73 -5.16 -6.73
N GLY A 557 -17.07 -5.41 -5.59
CA GLY A 557 -15.71 -5.96 -5.55
C GLY A 557 -14.62 -4.88 -5.57
N VAL A 558 -15.00 -3.60 -5.73
CA VAL A 558 -14.07 -2.46 -5.72
C VAL A 558 -14.51 -1.38 -4.73
N PRO A 559 -13.60 -0.59 -4.14
CA PRO A 559 -13.96 0.45 -3.17
C PRO A 559 -15.00 1.47 -3.67
N MET A 560 -15.91 1.88 -2.79
CA MET A 560 -16.75 3.08 -2.97
C MET A 560 -15.90 4.31 -3.30
N ARG A 561 -16.36 5.15 -4.25
CA ARG A 561 -15.62 6.32 -4.77
C ARG A 561 -15.07 7.27 -3.71
N PHE A 562 -15.81 7.55 -2.66
CA PHE A 562 -15.32 8.49 -1.66
C PHE A 562 -16.11 8.35 -0.39
N MET A 563 -15.55 8.90 0.68
CA MET A 563 -16.30 9.27 1.86
C MET A 563 -15.88 10.66 2.32
N THR A 564 -16.76 11.36 3.01
CA THR A 564 -16.36 12.59 3.68
C THR A 564 -15.61 12.28 4.98
N ARG A 565 -14.89 13.27 5.53
CA ARG A 565 -14.21 13.14 6.84
C ARG A 565 -15.16 12.77 7.99
N ASP A 566 -16.45 13.10 7.87
CA ASP A 566 -17.53 12.71 8.80
C ASP A 566 -18.24 11.39 8.44
N GLY A 567 -17.76 10.65 7.44
CA GLY A 567 -18.20 9.30 7.09
C GLY A 567 -19.39 9.20 6.12
N ARG A 568 -19.79 10.29 5.46
CA ARG A 568 -20.89 10.27 4.48
C ARG A 568 -20.41 9.85 3.10
N MET A 569 -21.19 8.99 2.45
CA MET A 569 -20.99 8.58 1.06
C MET A 569 -22.11 9.07 0.12
N ASN A 570 -23.19 9.63 0.67
CA ASN A 570 -24.33 10.15 -0.09
C ASN A 570 -24.22 11.66 -0.33
N VAL A 571 -23.35 12.06 -1.26
CA VAL A 571 -23.25 13.47 -1.68
C VAL A 571 -23.63 13.62 -3.15
N ALA A 572 -24.84 14.11 -3.41
CA ALA A 572 -25.00 15.40 -4.07
C ALA A 572 -24.05 15.74 -5.24
N ASP A 573 -23.98 14.97 -6.34
CA ASP A 573 -23.06 15.14 -7.51
C ASP A 573 -21.74 14.34 -7.52
N GLN A 574 -21.48 13.55 -6.49
CA GLN A 574 -20.34 12.62 -6.38
C GLN A 574 -20.76 11.15 -6.45
N GLN A 575 -22.03 10.88 -6.79
CA GLN A 575 -22.63 9.55 -6.72
C GLN A 575 -22.39 8.73 -7.99
N PHE A 576 -21.13 8.48 -8.31
CA PHE A 576 -20.73 7.58 -9.38
C PHE A 576 -19.45 6.83 -9.01
N LYS A 577 -19.10 5.80 -9.77
CA LYS A 577 -17.81 5.12 -9.79
C LYS A 577 -17.28 5.16 -11.22
N GLY A 578 -16.11 5.75 -11.45
CA GLY A 578 -15.52 5.87 -12.78
C GLY A 578 -14.63 4.68 -13.12
N ALA A 579 -14.63 4.25 -14.39
CA ALA A 579 -13.75 3.17 -14.87
C ALA A 579 -12.26 3.51 -14.64
N TYR A 580 -11.89 4.80 -14.70
CA TYR A 580 -10.52 5.26 -14.44
C TYR A 580 -10.04 4.95 -13.01
N GLU A 581 -10.95 4.97 -12.03
CA GLU A 581 -10.62 4.67 -10.63
C GLU A 581 -10.26 3.21 -10.49
N VAL A 582 -11.03 2.34 -11.16
CA VAL A 582 -10.77 0.90 -11.18
C VAL A 582 -9.50 0.58 -11.97
N GLY A 583 -9.24 1.25 -13.10
CA GLY A 583 -7.98 1.15 -13.82
C GLY A 583 -6.76 1.49 -12.96
N SER A 584 -6.87 2.53 -12.11
CA SER A 584 -5.81 2.85 -11.16
C SER A 584 -5.61 1.79 -10.09
N TYR A 585 -6.66 1.06 -9.69
CA TYR A 585 -6.54 -0.05 -8.74
C TYR A 585 -5.81 -1.21 -9.35
N VAL A 586 -6.18 -1.58 -10.58
CA VAL A 586 -5.51 -2.64 -11.33
C VAL A 586 -4.01 -2.35 -11.37
N MET A 587 -3.61 -1.12 -11.76
CA MET A 587 -2.19 -0.72 -11.73
C MET A 587 -1.54 -0.85 -10.34
N ALA A 588 -2.18 -0.28 -9.30
CA ALA A 588 -1.59 -0.24 -7.96
C ALA A 588 -1.44 -1.64 -7.37
N LEU A 589 -2.44 -2.50 -7.54
CA LEU A 589 -2.44 -3.87 -7.06
C LEU A 589 -1.42 -4.73 -7.83
N SER A 590 -1.35 -4.58 -9.16
CA SER A 590 -0.30 -5.24 -9.94
C SER A 590 1.10 -4.82 -9.47
N ASN A 591 1.35 -3.53 -9.30
CA ASN A 591 2.65 -3.03 -8.81
C ASN A 591 3.01 -3.55 -7.40
N LEU A 592 2.02 -3.75 -6.53
CA LEU A 592 2.23 -4.30 -5.19
C LEU A 592 2.59 -5.78 -5.24
N LEU A 593 1.91 -6.55 -6.09
CA LEU A 593 2.12 -7.99 -6.24
C LEU A 593 3.45 -8.32 -6.94
N THR A 594 3.84 -7.53 -7.94
CA THR A 594 5.16 -7.66 -8.61
C THR A 594 6.33 -7.16 -7.76
N GLY A 595 6.07 -6.60 -6.57
CA GLY A 595 7.09 -6.05 -5.68
C GLY A 595 7.68 -4.71 -6.14
N THR A 596 7.10 -4.05 -7.14
CA THR A 596 7.55 -2.73 -7.63
C THR A 596 7.28 -1.62 -6.61
N VAL A 597 6.36 -1.82 -5.67
CA VAL A 597 6.08 -0.89 -4.54
C VAL A 597 6.72 -1.34 -3.24
N ARG A 598 8.01 -1.68 -3.26
CA ARG A 598 8.81 -1.92 -2.06
C ARG A 598 10.19 -1.31 -2.25
N SER A 599 10.71 -0.64 -1.22
CA SER A 599 12.09 -0.16 -1.28
C SER A 599 13.05 -1.36 -1.28
N SER A 600 13.92 -1.46 -2.28
CA SER A 600 14.93 -2.52 -2.42
C SER A 600 16.04 -2.48 -1.38
#